data_AF-A0A1I1EE15-F1
#
_entry.id   AF-A0A1I1EE15-F1
#
_cell.length_a   1.000
_cell.length_b   1.000
_cell.length_c   1.000
_cell.angle_alpha   90.00
_cell.angle_beta   90.00
_cell.angle_gamma   90.00
#
_symmetry.space_group_name_H-M   'P 1'
#
loop_
_entity.id
_entity.type
_entity.pdbx_description
1 polymer ?
#
loop_
_entity_poly.entity_id
_entity_poly.type
_entity_poly.pdbx_seq_one_letter_code
_entity_poly.pdbx_strand_id
1 'polypeptide(L)'
;MRNIPYFSIIAIAVFSLTSCFKDYEERYLFTENRIEFHDAVINSNASGRNYPLLPGVSHEAGVIEFRVNMTGLQKDYDRTINFRVVPEESTAREGVDYRLPTNGTFVIPANSSFGWVQVEILTTGSGSPRLVLELLTTDDVRAMDGYHRIGFQILYPSTPPNPDEVEVINDMTFFKNLTFGAQSNPSVGNYIDMHTGYAYIVSGADANPEKIDFIVLRSSAGTEHNILTPSSGSVTAWGGSSHIPEQWNVRNGGTLMRLPNPSNEELALFEEAESKADLIVAYEQILANIQSRPGYNSTNDGPSTRIRAVGVGDILLFRSNDRDVVSMIKVEEMVPGTAGYLKVQAKKGGEG
;
A
#
# COMPACT_ATOMS: atom_id res chain seq x y z
N MET A 1 -71.31 21.64 -49.30
CA MET A 1 -70.17 22.49 -48.87
C MET A 1 -70.11 22.49 -47.35
N ARG A 2 -69.39 21.55 -46.71
CA ARG A 2 -69.39 21.40 -45.24
C ARG A 2 -68.10 20.79 -44.68
N ASN A 3 -66.95 20.95 -45.34
CA ASN A 3 -65.66 20.41 -44.86
C ASN A 3 -64.54 21.46 -44.73
N ILE A 4 -64.85 22.74 -44.99
CA ILE A 4 -63.88 23.84 -44.94
C ILE A 4 -63.26 24.07 -43.54
N PRO A 5 -63.96 23.93 -42.39
CA PRO A 5 -63.33 24.23 -41.10
C PRO A 5 -62.29 23.20 -40.65
N TYR A 6 -62.35 21.95 -41.13
CA TYR A 6 -61.41 20.90 -40.73
C TYR A 6 -60.03 21.06 -41.40
N PHE A 7 -60.00 21.52 -42.66
CA PHE A 7 -58.73 21.78 -43.36
C PHE A 7 -57.97 22.95 -42.73
N SER A 8 -58.66 23.98 -42.24
CA SER A 8 -58.02 25.12 -41.56
C SER A 8 -57.41 24.73 -40.22
N ILE A 9 -58.05 23.86 -39.44
CA ILE A 9 -57.51 23.41 -38.14
C ILE A 9 -56.29 22.51 -38.33
N ILE A 10 -56.32 21.60 -39.32
CA ILE A 10 -55.16 20.73 -39.63
C ILE A 10 -53.99 21.56 -40.17
N ALA A 11 -54.24 22.55 -41.03
CA ALA A 11 -53.19 23.43 -41.51
C ALA A 11 -52.54 24.23 -40.37
N ILE A 12 -53.33 24.79 -39.45
CA ILE A 12 -52.81 25.52 -38.28
C ILE A 12 -52.02 24.58 -37.34
N ALA A 13 -52.50 23.35 -37.12
CA ALA A 13 -51.80 22.35 -36.32
C ALA A 13 -50.43 21.95 -36.92
N VAL A 14 -50.36 21.81 -38.24
CA VAL A 14 -49.10 21.47 -38.95
C VAL A 14 -48.11 22.63 -38.91
N PHE A 15 -48.56 23.89 -39.00
CA PHE A 15 -47.68 25.06 -38.84
C PHE A 15 -47.24 25.28 -37.38
N SER A 16 -48.00 24.84 -36.38
CA SER A 16 -47.58 24.90 -34.97
C SER A 16 -46.55 23.85 -34.56
N LEU A 17 -46.28 22.84 -35.41
CA LEU A 17 -45.23 21.84 -35.18
C LEU A 17 -43.87 22.23 -35.77
N THR A 18 -43.75 23.36 -36.48
CA THR A 18 -42.45 23.91 -36.86
C THR A 18 -41.88 24.71 -35.70
N SER A 19 -41.46 24.03 -34.61
CA SER A 19 -40.54 24.64 -33.65
C SER A 19 -39.17 24.77 -34.33
N CYS A 20 -39.05 25.75 -35.23
CA CYS A 20 -37.74 26.21 -35.67
C CYS A 20 -37.06 26.76 -34.41
N PHE A 21 -35.97 26.14 -33.95
CA PHE A 21 -35.05 26.76 -33.00
C PHE A 21 -34.60 28.08 -33.63
N LYS A 22 -35.30 29.17 -33.31
CA LYS A 22 -35.19 30.45 -34.03
C LYS A 22 -33.88 31.17 -33.68
N ASP A 23 -33.24 30.77 -32.60
CA ASP A 23 -31.96 31.27 -32.14
C ASP A 23 -30.97 30.11 -31.99
N TYR A 24 -30.50 29.59 -33.13
CA TYR A 24 -29.26 28.82 -33.17
C TYR A 24 -28.12 29.80 -32.93
N GLU A 25 -27.77 30.02 -31.66
CA GLU A 25 -26.60 30.81 -31.32
C GLU A 25 -25.39 29.87 -31.32
N GLU A 26 -24.47 30.08 -32.27
CA GLU A 26 -23.22 29.31 -32.39
C GLU A 26 -22.38 29.29 -31.10
N ARG A 27 -22.65 30.21 -30.17
CA ARG A 27 -22.04 30.25 -28.83
C ARG A 27 -22.29 28.99 -27.99
N TYR A 28 -23.28 28.17 -28.34
CA TYR A 28 -23.57 26.90 -27.67
C TYR A 28 -22.94 25.68 -28.38
N LEU A 29 -22.24 25.88 -29.50
CA LEU A 29 -21.44 24.82 -30.13
C LEU A 29 -20.09 24.71 -29.46
N PHE A 30 -19.83 23.57 -28.84
CA PHE A 30 -18.48 23.17 -28.47
C PHE A 30 -17.74 22.74 -29.73
N THR A 31 -17.06 23.68 -30.39
CA THR A 31 -16.29 23.42 -31.63
C THR A 31 -14.92 22.82 -31.35
N GLU A 32 -14.40 23.01 -30.14
CA GLU A 32 -13.13 22.48 -29.69
C GLU A 32 -13.29 21.06 -29.15
N ASN A 33 -12.45 20.13 -29.60
CA ASN A 33 -12.43 18.79 -29.02
C ASN A 33 -11.71 18.83 -27.68
N ARG A 34 -12.39 18.38 -26.63
CA ARG A 34 -11.84 18.34 -25.29
C ARG A 34 -11.98 16.98 -24.65
N ILE A 35 -11.00 16.57 -23.86
CA ILE A 35 -10.99 15.30 -23.14
C ILE A 35 -10.87 15.47 -21.63
N GLU A 36 -11.51 14.57 -20.90
CA GLU A 36 -11.55 14.54 -19.45
C GLU A 36 -11.67 13.10 -18.95
N PHE A 37 -11.08 12.80 -17.79
CA PHE A 37 -11.39 11.55 -17.11
C PHE A 37 -12.82 11.63 -16.56
N HIS A 38 -13.65 10.61 -16.84
CA HIS A 38 -15.00 10.55 -16.32
C HIS A 38 -15.02 10.65 -14.79
N ASP A 39 -14.08 9.96 -14.13
CA ASP A 39 -13.94 9.98 -12.68
C ASP A 39 -13.54 11.35 -12.13
N ALA A 40 -12.82 12.18 -12.90
CA ALA A 40 -12.52 13.55 -12.50
C ALA A 40 -13.75 14.46 -12.47
N VAL A 41 -14.76 14.16 -13.31
CA VAL A 41 -16.00 14.94 -13.39
C VAL A 41 -16.94 14.63 -12.23
N ILE A 42 -17.06 13.35 -11.86
CA ILE A 42 -18.06 12.87 -10.90
C ILE A 42 -17.55 12.84 -9.46
N ASN A 43 -16.24 12.95 -9.24
CA ASN A 43 -15.63 12.95 -7.90
C ASN A 43 -15.10 14.33 -7.53
N SER A 44 -15.16 14.67 -6.24
CA SER A 44 -14.57 15.90 -5.72
C SER A 44 -13.05 15.79 -5.62
N ASN A 45 -12.36 16.91 -5.80
CA ASN A 45 -10.92 16.99 -5.62
C ASN A 45 -10.50 16.64 -4.19
N ALA A 46 -9.39 15.92 -4.07
CA ALA A 46 -8.79 15.64 -2.78
C ALA A 46 -8.22 16.92 -2.15
N SER A 47 -8.15 16.97 -0.81
CA SER A 47 -7.63 18.13 -0.08
C SER A 47 -6.23 18.51 -0.55
N GLY A 48 -6.04 19.78 -0.91
CA GLY A 48 -4.76 20.31 -1.41
C GLY A 48 -4.40 19.88 -2.84
N ARG A 49 -5.32 19.26 -3.59
CA ARG A 49 -5.10 18.78 -4.97
C ARG A 49 -6.14 19.37 -5.92
N ASN A 50 -5.80 19.41 -7.20
CA ASN A 50 -6.70 19.82 -8.28
C ASN A 50 -7.26 18.62 -9.07
N TYR A 51 -7.26 17.44 -8.46
CA TYR A 51 -7.81 16.19 -9.00
C TYR A 51 -8.34 15.31 -7.87
N PRO A 52 -9.25 14.36 -8.16
CA PRO A 52 -9.72 13.42 -7.15
C PRO A 52 -8.69 12.31 -6.87
N LEU A 53 -8.68 11.85 -5.61
CA LEU A 53 -8.11 10.54 -5.26
C LEU A 53 -9.25 9.54 -5.19
N LEU A 54 -9.30 8.64 -6.17
CA LEU A 54 -10.27 7.56 -6.27
C LEU A 54 -10.04 6.52 -5.16
N PRO A 55 -11.04 5.66 -4.88
CA PRO A 55 -10.87 4.55 -3.96
C PRO A 55 -9.65 3.70 -4.31
N GLY A 56 -9.01 3.14 -3.28
CA GLY A 56 -7.87 2.26 -3.46
C GLY A 56 -8.24 0.99 -4.24
N VAL A 57 -7.31 0.54 -5.07
CA VAL A 57 -7.44 -0.63 -5.93
C VAL A 57 -6.63 -1.77 -5.33
N SER A 58 -7.21 -2.97 -5.23
CA SER A 58 -6.48 -4.16 -4.77
C SER A 58 -5.30 -4.46 -5.70
N HIS A 59 -4.17 -4.87 -5.14
CA HIS A 59 -3.04 -5.41 -5.90
C HIS A 59 -3.40 -6.62 -6.81
N GLU A 60 -4.54 -7.27 -6.58
CA GLU A 60 -5.05 -8.40 -7.38
C GLU A 60 -6.01 -7.96 -8.51
N ALA A 61 -6.23 -6.66 -8.70
CA ALA A 61 -7.22 -6.17 -9.65
C ALA A 61 -6.89 -6.48 -11.13
N GLY A 62 -5.63 -6.80 -11.45
CA GLY A 62 -5.18 -7.03 -12.82
C GLY A 62 -5.31 -5.76 -13.66
N VAL A 63 -5.86 -5.86 -14.86
CA VAL A 63 -6.08 -4.70 -15.73
C VAL A 63 -7.33 -3.94 -15.31
N ILE A 64 -7.16 -2.68 -14.94
CA ILE A 64 -8.25 -1.73 -14.69
C ILE A 64 -8.34 -0.71 -15.82
N GLU A 65 -9.55 -0.18 -16.02
CA GLU A 65 -9.82 0.77 -17.10
C GLU A 65 -10.45 2.05 -16.56
N PHE A 66 -9.93 3.19 -17.01
CA PHE A 66 -10.48 4.51 -16.71
C PHE A 66 -11.09 5.11 -17.97
N ARG A 67 -12.38 5.44 -17.90
CA ARG A 67 -13.08 6.05 -19.02
C ARG A 67 -12.61 7.49 -19.22
N VAL A 68 -12.27 7.83 -20.45
CA VAL A 68 -12.03 9.20 -20.89
C VAL A 68 -13.19 9.64 -21.78
N ASN A 69 -13.85 10.72 -21.42
CA ASN A 69 -14.89 11.32 -22.25
C ASN A 69 -14.28 12.35 -23.20
N MET A 70 -14.91 12.52 -24.36
CA MET A 70 -14.57 13.54 -25.33
C MET A 70 -15.81 14.35 -25.68
N THR A 71 -15.70 15.67 -25.55
CA THR A 71 -16.67 16.63 -26.08
C THR A 71 -16.12 17.25 -27.36
N GLY A 72 -17.01 17.75 -28.23
CA GLY A 72 -16.65 18.31 -29.53
C GLY A 72 -17.08 17.43 -30.71
N LEU A 73 -16.46 17.65 -31.87
CA LEU A 73 -16.81 17.00 -33.12
C LEU A 73 -16.27 15.56 -33.16
N GLN A 74 -17.17 14.58 -33.30
CA GLN A 74 -16.80 13.20 -33.59
C GLN A 74 -16.20 13.10 -34.99
N LYS A 75 -15.24 12.19 -35.15
CA LYS A 75 -14.58 11.91 -36.43
C LYS A 75 -14.89 10.49 -36.88
N ASP A 76 -14.82 10.27 -38.18
CA ASP A 76 -14.97 8.96 -38.82
C ASP A 76 -13.69 8.11 -38.81
N TYR A 77 -12.67 8.56 -38.06
CA TYR A 77 -11.41 7.85 -37.84
C TYR A 77 -11.05 7.78 -36.35
N ASP A 78 -10.28 6.77 -35.98
CA ASP A 78 -9.78 6.56 -34.62
C ASP A 78 -8.81 7.68 -34.20
N ARG A 79 -8.97 8.19 -32.98
CA ARG A 79 -8.06 9.17 -32.38
C ARG A 79 -7.18 8.49 -31.33
N THR A 80 -5.88 8.49 -31.57
CA THR A 80 -4.89 8.10 -30.55
C THR A 80 -4.58 9.29 -29.65
N ILE A 81 -4.75 9.10 -28.35
CA ILE A 81 -4.51 10.12 -27.33
C ILE A 81 -3.40 9.62 -26.40
N ASN A 82 -2.53 10.54 -26.00
CA ASN A 82 -1.46 10.24 -25.05
C ASN A 82 -1.91 10.56 -23.62
N PHE A 83 -1.43 9.76 -22.68
CA PHE A 83 -1.49 10.04 -21.25
C PHE A 83 -0.12 9.74 -20.63
N ARG A 84 0.11 10.23 -19.42
CA ARG A 84 1.32 9.93 -18.66
C ARG A 84 1.02 9.69 -17.20
N VAL A 85 1.97 9.06 -16.53
CA VAL A 85 2.05 9.10 -15.07
C VAL A 85 2.70 10.42 -14.66
N VAL A 86 2.19 11.06 -13.60
CA VAL A 86 2.73 12.30 -13.04
C VAL A 86 3.73 11.92 -11.93
N PRO A 87 5.06 11.93 -12.19
CA PRO A 87 6.03 11.35 -11.26
C PRO A 87 6.11 12.09 -9.93
N GLU A 88 6.01 13.42 -9.95
CA GLU A 88 6.06 14.26 -8.75
C GLU A 88 4.85 14.06 -7.82
N GLU A 89 3.76 13.50 -8.34
CA GLU A 89 2.56 13.19 -7.58
C GLU A 89 2.43 11.69 -7.27
N SER A 90 3.24 10.83 -7.89
CA SER A 90 3.16 9.37 -7.77
C SER A 90 4.24 8.82 -6.86
N THR A 91 3.91 7.76 -6.12
CA THR A 91 4.88 6.93 -5.39
C THR A 91 4.90 5.49 -5.90
N ALA A 92 3.98 5.11 -6.78
CA ALA A 92 3.99 3.82 -7.47
C ALA A 92 5.10 3.75 -8.53
N ARG A 93 5.71 2.58 -8.65
CA ARG A 93 6.84 2.28 -9.54
C ARG A 93 6.37 1.39 -10.68
N GLU A 94 6.68 1.80 -11.90
CA GLU A 94 6.38 0.98 -13.08
C GLU A 94 7.22 -0.30 -13.06
N GLY A 95 6.63 -1.42 -13.48
CA GLY A 95 7.25 -2.75 -13.47
C GLY A 95 7.23 -3.44 -12.10
N VAL A 96 6.91 -2.73 -11.02
CA VAL A 96 6.78 -3.29 -9.66
C VAL A 96 5.34 -3.19 -9.15
N ASP A 97 4.75 -2.00 -9.23
CA ASP A 97 3.42 -1.73 -8.72
C ASP A 97 2.37 -1.73 -9.83
N TYR A 98 2.75 -1.29 -11.04
CA TYR A 98 1.87 -1.24 -12.21
C TYR A 98 2.65 -1.39 -13.53
N ARG A 99 1.92 -1.59 -14.64
CA ARG A 99 2.39 -1.42 -16.03
C ARG A 99 1.35 -0.66 -16.85
N LEU A 100 1.79 -0.04 -17.94
CA LEU A 100 0.89 0.56 -18.93
C LEU A 100 0.84 -0.33 -20.18
N PRO A 101 -0.21 -1.18 -20.36
CA PRO A 101 -0.27 -2.14 -21.46
C PRO A 101 -0.16 -1.50 -22.85
N THR A 102 -0.53 -0.24 -22.97
CA THR A 102 -0.58 0.54 -24.21
C THR A 102 0.52 1.61 -24.28
N ASN A 103 1.55 1.52 -23.45
CA ASN A 103 2.71 2.44 -23.41
C ASN A 103 2.31 3.93 -23.38
N GLY A 104 1.35 4.30 -22.54
CA GLY A 104 0.92 5.70 -22.38
C GLY A 104 0.00 6.23 -23.48
N THR A 105 -0.65 5.35 -24.25
CA THR A 105 -1.61 5.75 -25.28
C THR A 105 -2.96 5.07 -25.12
N PHE A 106 -4.03 5.65 -25.65
CA PHE A 106 -5.31 4.97 -25.81
C PHE A 106 -6.03 5.47 -27.06
N VAL A 107 -7.04 4.72 -27.50
CA VAL A 107 -7.83 5.05 -28.69
C VAL A 107 -9.24 5.47 -28.29
N ILE A 108 -9.69 6.60 -28.85
CA ILE A 108 -11.10 6.93 -28.96
C ILE A 108 -11.54 6.47 -30.37
N PRO A 109 -12.39 5.44 -30.48
CA PRO A 109 -12.76 4.90 -31.79
C PRO A 109 -13.48 5.92 -32.67
N ALA A 110 -13.44 5.70 -33.98
CA ALA A 110 -14.27 6.42 -34.95
C ALA A 110 -15.74 6.45 -34.51
N ASN A 111 -16.38 7.61 -34.65
CA ASN A 111 -17.77 7.88 -34.27
C ASN A 111 -18.07 7.62 -32.78
N SER A 112 -17.06 7.70 -31.91
CA SER A 112 -17.19 7.61 -30.46
C SER A 112 -16.90 8.95 -29.78
N SER A 113 -17.43 9.10 -28.56
CA SER A 113 -17.14 10.20 -27.63
C SER A 113 -16.45 9.72 -26.36
N PHE A 114 -15.88 8.52 -26.36
CA PHE A 114 -15.11 8.02 -25.24
C PHE A 114 -14.09 6.95 -25.65
N GLY A 115 -13.06 6.80 -24.81
CA GLY A 115 -12.04 5.75 -24.87
C GLY A 115 -11.64 5.32 -23.46
N TRP A 116 -10.67 4.41 -23.36
CA TRP A 116 -10.27 3.78 -22.10
C TRP A 116 -8.77 3.82 -21.90
N VAL A 117 -8.33 4.42 -20.80
CA VAL A 117 -6.96 4.32 -20.32
C VAL A 117 -6.83 3.03 -19.50
N GLN A 118 -5.90 2.16 -19.88
CA GLN A 118 -5.66 0.90 -19.18
C GLN A 118 -4.42 1.00 -18.29
N VAL A 119 -4.53 0.44 -17.08
CA VAL A 119 -3.41 0.24 -16.16
C VAL A 119 -3.46 -1.20 -15.67
N GLU A 120 -2.36 -1.93 -15.80
CA GLU A 120 -2.21 -3.25 -15.18
C GLU A 120 -1.64 -3.07 -13.78
N ILE A 121 -2.35 -3.57 -12.77
CA ILE A 121 -1.90 -3.60 -11.38
C ILE A 121 -1.13 -4.90 -11.16
N LEU A 122 0.08 -4.79 -10.60
CA LEU A 122 0.96 -5.93 -10.35
C LEU A 122 0.82 -6.40 -8.90
N THR A 123 1.11 -7.67 -8.65
CA THR A 123 1.04 -8.28 -7.31
C THR A 123 2.36 -8.17 -6.53
N THR A 124 3.43 -7.68 -7.17
CA THR A 124 4.79 -7.70 -6.65
C THR A 124 5.18 -6.49 -5.81
N GLY A 125 4.32 -5.48 -5.74
CA GLY A 125 4.56 -4.28 -4.95
C GLY A 125 4.33 -4.47 -3.46
N SER A 126 4.25 -3.35 -2.75
CA SER A 126 4.18 -3.31 -1.29
C SER A 126 3.56 -2.02 -0.79
N GLY A 127 2.90 -2.06 0.37
CA GLY A 127 2.34 -0.88 1.02
C GLY A 127 1.09 -0.32 0.33
N SER A 128 1.01 1.01 0.21
CA SER A 128 -0.11 1.71 -0.45
C SER A 128 0.35 2.80 -1.43
N PRO A 129 1.16 2.46 -2.44
CA PRO A 129 1.71 3.45 -3.36
C PRO A 129 0.61 4.14 -4.16
N ARG A 130 0.80 5.43 -4.41
CA ARG A 130 -0.13 6.28 -5.17
C ARG A 130 0.31 6.35 -6.62
N LEU A 131 -0.63 6.15 -7.54
CA LEU A 131 -0.45 6.39 -8.97
C LEU A 131 -1.33 7.56 -9.39
N VAL A 132 -0.76 8.52 -10.14
CA VAL A 132 -1.50 9.66 -10.70
C VAL A 132 -1.33 9.67 -12.22
N LEU A 133 -2.46 9.68 -12.93
CA LEU A 133 -2.53 9.70 -14.38
C LEU A 133 -2.93 11.09 -14.87
N GLU A 134 -2.38 11.49 -16.02
CA GLU A 134 -2.64 12.77 -16.66
C GLU A 134 -2.89 12.60 -18.17
N LEU A 135 -4.01 13.13 -18.68
CA LEU A 135 -4.28 13.24 -20.10
C LEU A 135 -3.45 14.37 -20.71
N LEU A 136 -2.88 14.12 -21.89
CA LEU A 136 -2.06 15.10 -22.59
C LEU A 136 -2.84 15.74 -23.76
N THR A 137 -2.64 17.04 -23.94
CA THR A 137 -3.14 17.78 -25.10
C THR A 137 -2.39 17.37 -26.36
N THR A 138 -3.11 17.29 -27.47
CA THR A 138 -2.60 17.11 -28.84
C THR A 138 -3.00 18.31 -29.70
N ASP A 139 -2.60 18.35 -30.97
CA ASP A 139 -2.98 19.42 -31.89
C ASP A 139 -4.50 19.45 -32.19
N ASP A 140 -5.19 18.29 -32.15
CA ASP A 140 -6.63 18.16 -32.45
C ASP A 140 -7.51 18.13 -31.19
N VAL A 141 -6.95 17.81 -30.01
CA VAL A 141 -7.71 17.53 -28.79
C VAL A 141 -7.04 18.17 -27.57
N ARG A 142 -7.78 18.99 -26.83
CA ARG A 142 -7.30 19.64 -25.59
C ARG A 142 -7.72 18.88 -24.34
N ALA A 143 -6.80 18.69 -23.40
CA ALA A 143 -7.16 18.19 -22.08
C ALA A 143 -7.89 19.28 -21.27
N MET A 144 -8.97 18.92 -20.58
CA MET A 144 -9.77 19.89 -19.81
C MET A 144 -9.09 20.24 -18.49
N ASP A 145 -8.91 21.55 -18.24
CA ASP A 145 -8.42 22.05 -16.96
C ASP A 145 -9.26 21.52 -15.79
N GLY A 146 -8.60 21.02 -14.75
CA GLY A 146 -9.25 20.45 -13.56
C GLY A 146 -9.80 19.02 -13.73
N TYR A 147 -9.91 18.50 -14.95
CA TYR A 147 -10.49 17.17 -15.21
C TYR A 147 -9.58 16.20 -15.98
N HIS A 148 -8.34 16.63 -16.25
CA HIS A 148 -7.35 15.86 -17.00
C HIS A 148 -6.49 14.95 -16.10
N ARG A 149 -6.71 14.92 -14.79
CA ARG A 149 -5.96 14.10 -13.85
C ARG A 149 -6.87 13.30 -12.93
N ILE A 150 -6.43 12.09 -12.59
CA ILE A 150 -7.00 11.25 -11.53
C ILE A 150 -5.84 10.58 -10.79
N GLY A 151 -6.03 10.28 -9.51
CA GLY A 151 -5.09 9.44 -8.76
C GLY A 151 -5.80 8.36 -7.98
N PHE A 152 -5.09 7.28 -7.66
CA PHE A 152 -5.59 6.21 -6.79
C PHE A 152 -4.42 5.54 -6.06
N GLN A 153 -4.73 4.78 -5.01
CA GLN A 153 -3.75 3.96 -4.28
C GLN A 153 -3.85 2.51 -4.74
N ILE A 154 -2.72 1.82 -4.82
CA ILE A 154 -2.67 0.37 -4.98
C ILE A 154 -2.50 -0.23 -3.59
N LEU A 155 -3.40 -1.13 -3.19
CA LEU A 155 -3.46 -1.66 -1.83
C LEU A 155 -2.83 -3.05 -1.78
N TYR A 156 -1.67 -3.14 -1.13
CA TYR A 156 -1.03 -4.41 -0.80
C TYR A 156 -1.32 -4.77 0.67
N PRO A 157 -1.69 -6.02 0.97
CA PRO A 157 -1.91 -6.47 2.35
C PRO A 157 -0.59 -6.60 3.14
N SER A 158 0.54 -6.65 2.45
CA SER A 158 1.86 -6.87 3.03
C SER A 158 2.98 -6.29 2.18
N THR A 159 4.14 -6.15 2.80
CA THR A 159 5.42 -5.79 2.22
C THR A 159 6.36 -6.99 2.35
N PRO A 160 6.67 -7.69 1.25
CA PRO A 160 7.63 -8.79 1.26
C PRO A 160 9.07 -8.26 1.44
N PRO A 161 10.01 -9.10 1.91
CA PRO A 161 11.42 -8.75 1.84
C PRO A 161 11.87 -8.60 0.39
N ASN A 162 12.88 -7.76 0.15
CA ASN A 162 13.52 -7.69 -1.14
C ASN A 162 14.23 -9.02 -1.43
N PRO A 163 13.88 -9.76 -2.49
CA PRO A 163 14.45 -11.09 -2.76
C PRO A 163 15.97 -11.08 -2.94
N ASP A 164 16.56 -10.00 -3.45
CA ASP A 164 18.01 -9.86 -3.61
C ASP A 164 18.74 -9.67 -2.25
N GLU A 165 18.00 -9.35 -1.20
CA GLU A 165 18.48 -9.15 0.17
C GLU A 165 18.11 -10.33 1.10
N VAL A 166 17.66 -11.45 0.53
CA VAL A 166 17.40 -12.71 1.25
C VAL A 166 18.43 -13.76 0.86
N GLU A 167 19.05 -14.37 1.85
CA GLU A 167 20.04 -15.43 1.68
C GLU A 167 19.66 -16.66 2.51
N VAL A 168 19.83 -17.85 1.95
CA VAL A 168 19.68 -19.12 2.69
C VAL A 168 21.07 -19.61 3.07
N ILE A 169 21.29 -19.80 4.38
CA ILE A 169 22.55 -20.26 4.95
C ILE A 169 22.24 -21.54 5.72
N ASN A 170 22.66 -22.69 5.22
CA ASN A 170 22.30 -24.01 5.77
C ASN A 170 20.78 -24.16 5.99
N ASP A 171 20.33 -24.34 7.25
CA ASP A 171 18.94 -24.48 7.68
C ASP A 171 18.35 -23.16 8.24
N MET A 172 18.94 -22.03 7.85
CA MET A 172 18.58 -20.68 8.28
C MET A 172 18.33 -19.76 7.08
N THR A 173 17.49 -18.74 7.26
CA THR A 173 17.34 -17.62 6.33
C THR A 173 17.92 -16.35 6.96
N PHE A 174 18.77 -15.66 6.21
CA PHE A 174 19.32 -14.36 6.55
C PHE A 174 18.67 -13.28 5.67
N PHE A 175 17.93 -12.39 6.32
CA PHE A 175 17.41 -11.17 5.72
C PHE A 175 18.38 -10.03 6.02
N LYS A 176 19.07 -9.55 4.98
CA LYS A 176 20.07 -8.47 5.07
C LYS A 176 19.41 -7.12 5.37
N ASN A 177 18.13 -6.98 5.04
CA ASN A 177 17.40 -5.74 5.17
C ASN A 177 15.89 -6.03 5.23
N LEU A 178 15.34 -6.07 6.45
CA LEU A 178 13.90 -6.01 6.68
C LEU A 178 13.51 -4.64 7.21
N THR A 179 12.31 -4.20 6.87
CA THR A 179 11.71 -3.00 7.46
C THR A 179 10.47 -3.40 8.24
N PHE A 180 10.40 -2.98 9.50
CA PHE A 180 9.22 -3.12 10.34
C PHE A 180 8.60 -1.75 10.57
N GLY A 181 7.39 -1.52 10.07
CA GLY A 181 6.67 -0.27 10.28
C GLY A 181 6.13 -0.16 11.72
N ALA A 182 5.94 1.06 12.20
CA ALA A 182 5.15 1.34 13.38
C ALA A 182 3.63 1.33 13.05
N GLN A 183 2.78 1.40 14.09
CA GLN A 183 1.33 1.14 14.00
C GLN A 183 0.53 2.05 13.05
N SER A 184 1.11 3.14 12.57
CA SER A 184 0.48 4.07 11.62
C SER A 184 1.29 4.17 10.33
N ASN A 185 2.17 3.21 10.03
CA ASN A 185 2.94 3.16 8.78
C ASN A 185 2.19 2.30 7.74
N PRO A 186 1.46 2.92 6.79
CA PRO A 186 0.66 2.19 5.80
C PRO A 186 1.51 1.57 4.68
N SER A 187 2.77 1.97 4.55
CA SER A 187 3.64 1.53 3.45
C SER A 187 4.40 0.25 3.76
N VAL A 188 4.62 -0.03 5.04
CA VAL A 188 5.36 -1.22 5.48
C VAL A 188 4.46 -2.18 6.24
N GLY A 189 3.60 -1.67 7.11
CA GLY A 189 2.86 -2.49 8.06
C GLY A 189 3.69 -2.82 9.31
N ASN A 190 2.99 -3.18 10.39
CA ASN A 190 3.56 -3.33 11.72
C ASN A 190 3.36 -4.72 12.33
N TYR A 191 2.84 -5.66 11.53
CA TYR A 191 2.58 -7.04 11.91
C TYR A 191 3.56 -7.93 11.17
N ILE A 192 4.51 -8.55 11.87
CA ILE A 192 5.64 -9.20 11.23
C ILE A 192 5.45 -10.71 11.27
N ASP A 193 5.54 -11.34 10.11
CA ASP A 193 5.71 -12.79 9.98
C ASP A 193 7.21 -13.08 9.84
N MET A 194 7.85 -13.52 10.92
CA MET A 194 9.28 -13.80 10.90
C MET A 194 9.65 -15.06 10.13
N HIS A 195 8.66 -15.91 9.86
CA HIS A 195 8.91 -17.06 9.03
C HIS A 195 9.26 -16.65 7.59
N THR A 196 8.54 -15.68 7.03
CA THR A 196 8.72 -15.20 5.65
C THR A 196 9.46 -13.86 5.55
N GLY A 197 9.56 -13.11 6.65
CA GLY A 197 10.06 -11.73 6.68
C GLY A 197 9.04 -10.69 6.22
N TYR A 198 7.79 -11.07 6.01
CA TYR A 198 6.74 -10.15 5.53
C TYR A 198 6.29 -9.22 6.66
N ALA A 199 6.07 -7.94 6.31
CA ALA A 199 5.40 -6.98 7.18
C ALA A 199 3.98 -6.73 6.65
N TYR A 200 2.96 -7.01 7.45
CA TYR A 200 1.56 -6.86 7.09
C TYR A 200 1.00 -5.54 7.64
N ILE A 201 0.13 -4.90 6.87
CA ILE A 201 -0.78 -3.87 7.41
C ILE A 201 -1.94 -4.54 8.16
N VAL A 202 -2.77 -3.76 8.86
CA VAL A 202 -3.88 -4.29 9.67
C VAL A 202 -4.75 -5.27 8.90
N SER A 203 -5.25 -4.89 7.72
CA SER A 203 -6.14 -5.76 6.92
C SER A 203 -5.46 -7.05 6.44
N GLY A 204 -4.17 -6.99 6.12
CA GLY A 204 -3.40 -8.17 5.76
C GLY A 204 -3.17 -9.12 6.94
N ALA A 205 -2.91 -8.55 8.11
CA ALA A 205 -2.75 -9.30 9.35
C ALA A 205 -4.07 -9.94 9.80
N ASP A 206 -5.20 -9.22 9.70
CA ASP A 206 -6.54 -9.75 9.99
C ASP A 206 -6.93 -10.93 9.09
N ALA A 207 -6.45 -10.93 7.85
CA ALA A 207 -6.65 -12.04 6.92
C ALA A 207 -5.68 -13.21 7.13
N ASN A 208 -4.59 -13.01 7.89
CA ASN A 208 -3.53 -14.00 8.11
C ASN A 208 -3.03 -14.02 9.58
N PRO A 209 -3.91 -14.04 10.60
CA PRO A 209 -3.51 -13.88 12.00
C PRO A 209 -2.56 -14.98 12.48
N GLU A 210 -2.66 -16.18 11.92
CA GLU A 210 -1.81 -17.34 12.20
C GLU A 210 -0.36 -17.18 11.74
N LYS A 211 -0.08 -16.22 10.85
CA LYS A 211 1.28 -15.96 10.33
C LYS A 211 2.04 -14.92 11.15
N ILE A 212 1.38 -14.17 12.02
CA ILE A 212 2.01 -13.01 12.65
C ILE A 212 2.75 -13.45 13.92
N ASP A 213 4.04 -13.17 14.01
CA ASP A 213 4.87 -13.43 15.20
C ASP A 213 5.05 -12.18 16.06
N PHE A 214 5.19 -11.01 15.42
CA PHE A 214 5.40 -9.74 16.12
C PHE A 214 4.40 -8.66 15.75
N ILE A 215 4.27 -7.71 16.66
CA ILE A 215 3.62 -6.43 16.45
C ILE A 215 4.60 -5.35 16.90
N VAL A 216 4.92 -4.41 16.02
CA VAL A 216 5.77 -3.25 16.32
C VAL A 216 4.88 -2.06 16.63
N LEU A 217 4.98 -1.53 17.86
CA LEU A 217 4.15 -0.43 18.34
C LEU A 217 5.03 0.65 18.94
N ARG A 218 4.83 1.90 18.55
CA ARG A 218 5.51 3.04 19.16
C ARG A 218 4.60 3.74 20.16
N SER A 219 5.10 4.03 21.35
CA SER A 219 4.40 4.91 22.30
C SER A 219 4.64 6.38 21.96
N SER A 220 3.61 7.22 22.08
CA SER A 220 3.76 8.69 22.05
C SER A 220 4.48 9.22 23.30
N ALA A 221 4.57 8.44 24.38
CA ALA A 221 5.23 8.80 25.64
C ALA A 221 6.76 8.60 25.63
N GLY A 222 7.39 8.53 24.46
CA GLY A 222 8.86 8.51 24.33
C GLY A 222 9.55 7.16 24.57
N THR A 223 8.81 6.05 24.75
CA THR A 223 9.41 4.71 24.98
C THR A 223 9.93 4.03 23.71
N GLU A 224 10.30 4.82 22.69
CA GLU A 224 10.72 4.34 21.36
C GLU A 224 9.77 3.26 20.78
N HIS A 225 10.29 2.34 19.98
CA HIS A 225 9.54 1.20 19.46
C HIS A 225 9.48 0.08 20.52
N ASN A 226 8.30 -0.52 20.65
CA ASN A 226 8.06 -1.73 21.42
C ASN A 226 7.78 -2.87 20.45
N ILE A 227 8.22 -4.08 20.81
CA ILE A 227 7.88 -5.29 20.07
C ILE A 227 7.12 -6.21 21.01
N LEU A 228 5.99 -6.70 20.53
CA LEU A 228 5.08 -7.57 21.27
C LEU A 228 4.77 -8.79 20.42
N THR A 229 4.54 -9.92 21.07
CA THR A 229 3.87 -11.06 20.43
C THR A 229 2.35 -10.83 20.42
N PRO A 230 1.60 -11.35 19.43
CA PRO A 230 0.14 -11.28 19.41
C PRO A 230 -0.56 -11.83 20.66
N SER A 231 0.03 -12.81 21.34
CA SER A 231 -0.52 -13.35 22.59
C SER A 231 -0.32 -12.43 23.81
N SER A 232 0.47 -11.36 23.69
CA SER A 232 0.74 -10.45 24.81
C SER A 232 -0.50 -9.68 25.25
N GLY A 233 -0.91 -9.83 26.51
CA GLY A 233 -2.00 -9.02 27.08
C GLY A 233 -1.75 -7.50 27.05
N SER A 234 -0.47 -7.09 26.89
CA SER A 234 -0.09 -5.68 26.74
C SER A 234 -0.59 -5.03 25.45
N VAL A 235 -0.98 -5.82 24.43
CA VAL A 235 -1.50 -5.29 23.15
C VAL A 235 -2.74 -4.39 23.38
N THR A 236 -3.55 -4.71 24.39
CA THR A 236 -4.76 -3.93 24.75
C THR A 236 -4.47 -2.48 25.14
N ALA A 237 -3.25 -2.18 25.60
CA ALA A 237 -2.86 -0.81 25.97
C ALA A 237 -2.69 0.12 24.76
N TRP A 238 -2.80 -0.39 23.52
CA TRP A 238 -2.66 0.37 22.27
C TRP A 238 -3.97 0.61 21.53
N GLY A 239 -5.11 0.68 22.21
CA GLY A 239 -6.40 1.18 21.68
C GLY A 239 -6.77 0.57 20.32
N GLY A 240 -6.35 1.20 19.22
CA GLY A 240 -6.50 0.64 17.87
C GLY A 240 -5.96 -0.78 17.67
N SER A 241 -4.96 -1.22 18.43
CA SER A 241 -4.45 -2.62 18.37
C SER A 241 -5.20 -3.59 19.30
N SER A 242 -6.16 -3.13 20.12
CA SER A 242 -6.93 -4.01 21.00
C SER A 242 -7.87 -4.96 20.26
N HIS A 243 -8.10 -4.75 18.95
CA HIS A 243 -8.87 -5.70 18.14
C HIS A 243 -8.21 -7.08 18.04
N ILE A 244 -6.87 -7.15 18.10
CA ILE A 244 -6.12 -8.42 18.02
C ILE A 244 -6.56 -9.40 19.12
N PRO A 245 -6.51 -9.05 20.42
CA PRO A 245 -6.95 -9.96 21.47
C PRO A 245 -8.45 -10.30 21.45
N GLU A 246 -9.27 -9.53 20.75
CA GLU A 246 -10.73 -9.69 20.69
C GLU A 246 -11.19 -10.50 19.46
N GLN A 247 -10.52 -10.34 18.32
CA GLN A 247 -11.00 -10.83 17.02
C GLN A 247 -10.15 -11.95 16.43
N TRP A 248 -8.87 -12.05 16.80
CA TRP A 248 -8.01 -13.10 16.25
C TRP A 248 -8.20 -14.42 17.00
N ASN A 249 -8.61 -15.46 16.25
CA ASN A 249 -8.75 -16.81 16.76
C ASN A 249 -7.39 -17.47 17.07
N VAL A 250 -6.33 -17.04 16.37
CA VAL A 250 -4.96 -17.50 16.57
C VAL A 250 -4.11 -16.31 16.98
N ARG A 251 -3.35 -16.45 18.06
CA ARG A 251 -2.47 -15.41 18.59
C ARG A 251 -1.15 -16.04 18.95
N ASN A 252 -0.23 -16.05 17.98
CA ASN A 252 1.10 -16.60 18.23
C ASN A 252 1.75 -15.86 19.40
N GLY A 253 2.39 -16.64 20.24
CA GLY A 253 3.17 -16.25 21.38
C GLY A 253 4.62 -16.67 21.21
N GLY A 254 5.41 -16.22 22.16
CA GLY A 254 6.81 -16.54 22.22
C GLY A 254 7.49 -15.66 23.24
N THR A 255 8.80 -15.85 23.34
CA THR A 255 9.63 -15.17 24.30
C THR A 255 10.61 -14.27 23.57
N LEU A 256 10.48 -12.97 23.81
CA LEU A 256 11.33 -11.91 23.32
C LEU A 256 12.37 -11.55 24.38
N MET A 257 13.59 -11.29 23.93
CA MET A 257 14.66 -10.67 24.70
C MET A 257 15.30 -9.55 23.88
N ARG A 258 15.84 -8.56 24.57
CA ARG A 258 16.56 -7.43 23.98
C ARG A 258 17.90 -7.30 24.69
N LEU A 259 18.95 -7.12 23.90
CA LEU A 259 20.30 -6.82 24.36
C LEU A 259 20.63 -5.38 23.97
N PRO A 260 20.34 -4.40 24.86
CA PRO A 260 20.83 -3.05 24.63
C PRO A 260 22.34 -3.02 24.78
N ASN A 261 23.01 -2.28 23.90
CA ASN A 261 24.48 -2.16 23.85
C ASN A 261 25.17 -3.54 23.95
N PRO A 262 24.97 -4.44 22.97
CA PRO A 262 25.52 -5.79 23.02
C PRO A 262 27.05 -5.76 23.14
N SER A 263 27.63 -6.73 23.87
CA SER A 263 29.08 -6.90 23.91
C SER A 263 29.60 -7.46 22.58
N ASN A 264 30.92 -7.46 22.38
CA ASN A 264 31.52 -8.03 21.17
C ASN A 264 31.20 -9.53 21.04
N GLU A 265 31.16 -10.25 22.15
CA GLU A 265 30.80 -11.67 22.19
C GLU A 265 29.34 -11.88 21.77
N GLU A 266 28.42 -11.01 22.19
CA GLU A 266 27.01 -11.09 21.81
C GLU A 266 26.75 -10.69 20.36
N LEU A 267 27.51 -9.72 19.85
CA LEU A 267 27.53 -9.41 18.43
C LEU A 267 28.06 -10.60 17.63
N ALA A 268 29.12 -11.27 18.09
CA ALA A 268 29.65 -12.46 17.45
C ALA A 268 28.62 -13.59 17.37
N LEU A 269 27.78 -13.79 18.41
CA LEU A 269 26.67 -14.74 18.34
C LEU A 269 25.73 -14.48 17.16
N PHE A 270 25.48 -13.21 16.81
CA PHE A 270 24.69 -12.87 15.63
C PHE A 270 25.50 -13.08 14.34
N GLU A 271 26.69 -12.51 14.24
CA GLU A 271 27.48 -12.48 13.00
C GLU A 271 27.93 -13.89 12.58
N GLU A 272 28.33 -14.73 13.54
CA GLU A 272 28.90 -16.06 13.32
C GLU A 272 27.84 -17.18 13.25
N ALA A 273 26.57 -16.91 13.57
CA ALA A 273 25.52 -17.92 13.43
C ALA A 273 25.30 -18.29 11.96
N GLU A 274 25.44 -19.58 11.64
CA GLU A 274 25.29 -20.12 10.29
C GLU A 274 24.20 -21.20 10.20
N SER A 275 23.55 -21.53 11.31
CA SER A 275 22.50 -22.55 11.38
C SER A 275 21.42 -22.22 12.41
N LYS A 276 20.28 -22.90 12.32
CA LYS A 276 19.24 -22.87 13.36
C LYS A 276 19.78 -23.34 14.71
N ALA A 277 20.67 -24.33 14.71
CA ALA A 277 21.29 -24.83 15.95
C ALA A 277 22.10 -23.73 16.64
N ASP A 278 22.86 -22.92 15.89
CA ASP A 278 23.61 -21.79 16.45
C ASP A 278 22.67 -20.73 17.04
N LEU A 279 21.57 -20.42 16.36
CA LEU A 279 20.55 -19.50 16.88
C LEU A 279 19.92 -20.00 18.18
N ILE A 280 19.67 -21.31 18.32
CA ILE A 280 19.16 -21.92 19.55
C ILE A 280 20.19 -21.82 20.67
N VAL A 281 21.46 -22.15 20.40
CA VAL A 281 22.55 -22.05 21.38
C VAL A 281 22.71 -20.60 21.86
N ALA A 282 22.73 -19.63 20.93
CA ALA A 282 22.80 -18.21 21.26
C ALA A 282 21.59 -17.78 22.12
N TYR A 283 20.38 -18.19 21.74
CA TYR A 283 19.16 -17.92 22.51
C TYR A 283 19.25 -18.45 23.94
N GLU A 284 19.65 -19.71 24.12
CA GLU A 284 19.72 -20.37 25.43
C GLU A 284 20.83 -19.78 26.31
N GLN A 285 21.98 -19.45 25.71
CA GLN A 285 23.08 -18.76 26.40
C GLN A 285 22.64 -17.39 26.91
N ILE A 286 21.96 -16.59 26.08
CA ILE A 286 21.46 -15.28 26.50
C ILE A 286 20.37 -15.43 27.56
N LEU A 287 19.41 -16.34 27.37
CA LEU A 287 18.34 -16.58 28.33
C LEU A 287 18.87 -16.89 29.73
N ALA A 288 19.92 -17.72 29.82
CA ALA A 288 20.53 -18.10 31.09
C ALA A 288 21.22 -16.93 31.81
N ASN A 289 21.70 -15.93 31.07
CA ASN A 289 22.61 -14.92 31.60
C ASN A 289 22.05 -13.49 31.60
N ILE A 290 20.96 -13.21 30.86
CA ILE A 290 20.47 -11.85 30.62
C ILE A 290 20.20 -11.06 31.91
N GLN A 291 19.69 -11.73 32.95
CA GLN A 291 19.38 -11.09 34.24
C GLN A 291 20.62 -10.59 34.99
N SER A 292 21.79 -11.14 34.67
CA SER A 292 23.07 -10.75 35.27
C SER A 292 23.78 -9.63 34.51
N ARG A 293 23.27 -9.23 33.34
CA ARG A 293 23.90 -8.18 32.53
C ARG A 293 23.86 -6.83 33.25
N PRO A 294 24.97 -6.08 33.27
CA PRO A 294 24.96 -4.70 33.75
C PRO A 294 23.93 -3.85 33.00
N GLY A 295 23.07 -3.15 33.74
CA GLY A 295 22.02 -2.30 33.16
C GLY A 295 20.76 -3.03 32.69
N TYR A 296 20.67 -4.35 32.89
CA TYR A 296 19.48 -5.13 32.56
C TYR A 296 18.22 -4.58 33.25
N ASN A 297 17.16 -4.43 32.45
CA ASN A 297 15.84 -4.03 32.91
C ASN A 297 14.80 -5.08 32.50
N SER A 298 14.33 -5.88 33.46
CA SER A 298 13.36 -6.96 33.20
C SER A 298 12.04 -6.49 32.57
N THR A 299 11.69 -5.21 32.70
CA THR A 299 10.52 -4.63 32.03
C THR A 299 10.81 -4.33 30.56
N ASN A 300 12.00 -3.87 30.21
CA ASN A 300 12.31 -3.48 28.83
C ASN A 300 12.93 -4.61 28.02
N ASP A 301 13.70 -5.48 28.66
CA ASP A 301 14.66 -6.34 27.99
C ASP A 301 14.21 -7.80 27.86
N GLY A 302 13.07 -8.16 28.46
CA GLY A 302 12.62 -9.54 28.54
C GLY A 302 13.46 -10.37 29.53
N PRO A 303 13.36 -11.70 29.57
CA PRO A 303 12.51 -12.55 28.72
C PRO A 303 11.03 -12.28 28.98
N SER A 304 10.27 -11.96 27.94
CA SER A 304 8.84 -11.65 28.07
C SER A 304 8.10 -11.78 26.74
N THR A 305 6.77 -11.66 26.75
CA THR A 305 5.96 -11.53 25.51
C THR A 305 6.04 -10.14 24.89
N ARG A 306 6.74 -9.20 25.55
CA ARG A 306 6.95 -7.82 25.13
C ARG A 306 8.32 -7.31 25.56
N ILE A 307 9.02 -6.66 24.64
CA ILE A 307 10.20 -5.82 24.90
C ILE A 307 9.88 -4.35 24.56
N ARG A 308 10.66 -3.42 25.14
CA ARG A 308 10.39 -1.98 25.06
C ARG A 308 11.64 -1.19 24.74
N ALA A 309 11.43 0.03 24.28
CA ALA A 309 12.49 1.02 24.04
C ALA A 309 13.57 0.52 23.07
N VAL A 310 13.18 -0.26 22.07
CA VAL A 310 14.08 -0.78 21.05
C VAL A 310 14.71 0.38 20.28
N GLY A 311 16.05 0.38 20.24
CA GLY A 311 16.88 1.40 19.63
C GLY A 311 17.90 0.83 18.66
N VAL A 312 18.59 1.74 17.96
CA VAL A 312 19.64 1.38 16.99
C VAL A 312 20.82 0.71 17.71
N GLY A 313 21.34 -0.36 17.13
CA GLY A 313 22.44 -1.17 17.67
C GLY A 313 22.01 -2.30 18.61
N ASP A 314 20.74 -2.38 18.97
CA ASP A 314 20.23 -3.48 19.80
C ASP A 314 20.24 -4.81 19.03
N ILE A 315 20.47 -5.91 19.76
CA ILE A 315 20.18 -7.28 19.30
C ILE A 315 18.92 -7.77 20.00
N LEU A 316 17.96 -8.26 19.22
CA LEU A 316 16.70 -8.82 19.70
C LEU A 316 16.74 -10.33 19.45
N LEU A 317 16.23 -11.09 20.40
CA LEU A 317 16.10 -12.53 20.27
C LEU A 317 14.64 -12.91 20.42
N PHE A 318 14.21 -13.87 19.62
CA PHE A 318 12.86 -14.41 19.68
C PHE A 318 12.89 -15.92 19.52
N ARG A 319 12.05 -16.57 20.31
CA ARG A 319 11.66 -17.97 20.10
C ARG A 319 10.14 -18.05 20.17
N SER A 320 9.52 -18.50 19.10
CA SER A 320 8.08 -18.73 19.03
C SER A 320 7.71 -19.95 19.89
N ASN A 321 6.54 -19.89 20.53
CA ASN A 321 5.98 -21.02 21.27
C ASN A 321 5.07 -21.87 20.38
N ASP A 322 4.52 -21.26 19.32
CA ASP A 322 3.44 -21.84 18.52
C ASP A 322 3.92 -22.24 17.12
N ARG A 323 5.05 -21.70 16.68
CA ARG A 323 5.68 -21.97 15.39
C ARG A 323 7.12 -22.39 15.60
N ASP A 324 7.66 -23.18 14.69
CA ASP A 324 9.08 -23.55 14.71
C ASP A 324 9.94 -22.38 14.21
N VAL A 325 9.99 -21.29 14.97
CA VAL A 325 10.75 -20.07 14.62
C VAL A 325 11.64 -19.67 15.79
N VAL A 326 12.94 -19.58 15.52
CA VAL A 326 13.93 -18.90 16.36
C VAL A 326 14.63 -17.84 15.53
N SER A 327 14.82 -16.65 16.07
CA SER A 327 15.48 -15.58 15.33
C SER A 327 16.32 -14.68 16.21
N MET A 328 17.40 -14.16 15.62
CA MET A 328 18.15 -13.01 16.12
C MET A 328 18.01 -11.87 15.13
N ILE A 329 17.81 -10.66 15.64
CA ILE A 329 17.49 -9.47 14.85
C ILE A 329 18.37 -8.31 15.33
N LYS A 330 19.11 -7.70 14.42
CA LYS A 330 19.98 -6.54 14.70
C LYS A 330 19.34 -5.28 14.15
N VAL A 331 19.17 -4.27 15.00
CA VAL A 331 18.54 -3.00 14.63
C VAL A 331 19.58 -2.05 14.03
N GLU A 332 19.48 -1.77 12.74
CA GLU A 332 20.45 -0.96 12.00
C GLU A 332 20.02 0.52 11.91
N GLU A 333 18.71 0.76 11.76
CA GLU A 333 18.15 2.11 11.63
C GLU A 333 16.82 2.21 12.36
N MET A 334 16.50 3.40 12.85
CA MET A 334 15.20 3.72 13.41
C MET A 334 14.75 5.09 12.92
N VAL A 335 13.59 5.15 12.27
CA VAL A 335 12.88 6.39 12.02
C VAL A 335 11.81 6.57 13.07
N PRO A 336 11.83 7.68 13.84
CA PRO A 336 10.86 7.88 14.89
C PRO A 336 9.46 8.25 14.39
N GLY A 337 8.45 8.02 15.23
CA GLY A 337 7.04 8.40 14.99
C GLY A 337 6.13 7.18 14.85
N THR A 338 4.82 7.38 14.99
CA THR A 338 3.85 6.28 14.84
C THR A 338 3.75 5.78 13.41
N ALA A 339 4.16 6.60 12.43
CA ALA A 339 4.37 6.21 11.03
C ALA A 339 5.85 5.88 10.72
N GLY A 340 6.71 5.83 11.74
CA GLY A 340 8.12 5.49 11.61
C GLY A 340 8.35 4.01 11.27
N TYR A 341 9.61 3.59 11.35
CA TYR A 341 10.00 2.20 11.10
C TYR A 341 11.32 1.84 11.81
N LEU A 342 11.56 0.53 11.89
CA LEU A 342 12.86 -0.07 12.19
C LEU A 342 13.39 -0.73 10.92
N LYS A 343 14.66 -0.49 10.59
CA LYS A 343 15.38 -1.28 9.58
C LYS A 343 16.29 -2.25 10.31
N VAL A 344 16.22 -3.52 9.95
CA VAL A 344 16.90 -4.59 10.67
C VAL A 344 17.60 -5.56 9.74
N GLN A 345 18.65 -6.19 10.25
CA GLN A 345 19.13 -7.48 9.77
C GLN A 345 18.51 -8.57 10.62
N ALA A 346 18.08 -9.68 10.02
CA ALA A 346 17.45 -10.76 10.76
C ALA A 346 17.92 -12.13 10.27
N LYS A 347 18.30 -12.99 11.21
CA LYS A 347 18.61 -14.39 10.98
C LYS A 347 17.50 -15.22 11.63
N LYS A 348 16.84 -16.10 10.86
CA LYS A 348 15.79 -17.00 11.39
C LYS A 348 16.06 -18.45 11.02
N GLY A 349 15.90 -19.34 11.99
CA GLY A 349 15.88 -20.79 11.79
C GLY A 349 14.45 -21.30 11.98
N GLY A 350 14.04 -22.29 11.16
CA GLY A 350 12.68 -22.81 11.16
C GLY A 350 12.18 -23.28 9.79
N GLU A 351 11.41 -24.38 9.76
CA GLU A 351 10.84 -24.92 8.51
C GLU A 351 9.68 -24.09 7.95
N GLY A 352 9.68 -24.04 6.61
CA GLY A 352 8.75 -23.39 5.66
C GLY A 352 7.27 -23.67 5.86
#